data_AF-A0A7V6PSI2-F1
#
_entry.id   AF-A0A7V6PSI2-F1
#
_cell.length_a   1.000
_cell.length_b   1.000
_cell.length_c   1.000
_cell.angle_alpha   90.00
_cell.angle_beta   90.00
_cell.angle_gamma   90.00
#
_symmetry.space_group_name_H-M   'P 1'
#
loop_
_entity.id
_entity.type
_entity.pdbx_description
1 polymer ?
#
loop_
_entity_poly.entity_id
_entity_poly.type
_entity_poly.pdbx_seq_one_letter_code
_entity_poly.pdbx_strand_id
1 'polypeptide(L)'
;MKKFLGVLLVMTMLVALLPNLGVGAEKKYGGILRTAITSDPPTLDPAQITDTTSDMVARNIFDGLVDYDENLKVVPVIAKNWSISKDGKVYTFNLRQGVKFHNGREVTAEDFVYSWKRIMDPATKSKRANFMEDIAKVEAPSKYVFRVTLKEPRGYFLQMLPYSCFWVIPKEEVERLGEDFGSKPVGSGPFKFVSWTHDDKVILETNKDYFAGRPYVDGVEIRIIPDETVILMELEKGNLEWYENVPPSELDRLKNDPKWKNQMITKPELGVYYIGMNCQKPPLNNKLVRQAINYAINREQIVKVIMRDSAMVASGILPPGVPGYSKRPPIPYDPERSKRLLKQAGYPDGKGLPTLELAFNKNATHQRICEAVQSDLKKVGINVELMQMDWAQYLEKVDRGETQLFRLGWIADYPDADNFLWVLLNSKNWGPAGNGAFYKNPTVDELTDKAKTMVPGAARNSLYKRAEAIILDDAPWAPIYFYISRAIVQPYVKDFDFSGMGPFTAKLEKVWLDK
;
A
#
# COMPACT_ATOMS: atom_id res chain seq x y z
N MET A 1 5.30 83.73 47.63
CA MET A 1 3.85 83.71 47.38
C MET A 1 3.56 82.86 46.16
N LYS A 2 2.69 81.85 46.30
CA LYS A 2 1.79 81.22 45.29
C LYS A 2 2.41 80.71 43.96
N LYS A 3 2.56 79.39 43.80
CA LYS A 3 1.65 78.41 43.12
C LYS A 3 2.06 78.22 41.63
N PHE A 4 2.61 77.08 41.21
CA PHE A 4 2.05 75.71 40.95
C PHE A 4 1.71 75.48 39.47
N LEU A 5 2.00 74.23 39.02
CA LEU A 5 1.71 73.51 37.76
C LEU A 5 2.92 73.42 36.81
N GLY A 6 3.51 72.26 36.51
CA GLY A 6 2.98 70.90 36.52
C GLY A 6 3.04 70.35 35.09
N VAL A 7 4.25 70.00 34.61
CA VAL A 7 4.44 69.38 33.30
C VAL A 7 4.61 67.87 33.52
N LEU A 8 3.54 67.14 33.20
CA LEU A 8 3.48 65.69 33.19
C LEU A 8 4.23 65.19 31.94
N LEU A 9 5.33 64.45 32.14
CA LEU A 9 6.01 63.73 31.07
C LEU A 9 5.15 62.53 30.67
N VAL A 10 4.50 62.58 29.50
CA VAL A 10 3.86 61.41 28.89
C VAL A 10 4.94 60.59 28.21
N MET A 11 5.42 59.55 28.88
CA MET A 11 6.26 58.51 28.29
C MET A 11 5.34 57.51 27.59
N THR A 12 5.09 57.73 26.30
CA THR A 12 4.38 56.79 25.44
C THR A 12 5.24 55.54 25.26
N MET A 13 4.93 54.47 26.01
CA MET A 13 5.37 53.11 25.73
C MET A 13 4.73 52.65 24.41
N LEU A 14 5.47 52.75 23.30
CA LEU A 14 5.18 51.97 22.11
C LEU A 14 5.56 50.50 22.41
N VAL A 15 4.60 49.70 22.87
CA VAL A 15 4.71 48.24 22.82
C VAL A 15 4.51 47.86 21.36
N ALA A 16 5.60 47.58 20.66
CA ALA A 16 5.55 46.99 19.34
C ALA A 16 4.89 45.61 19.45
N LEU A 17 3.62 45.52 19.04
CA LEU A 17 2.92 44.27 18.72
C LEU A 17 3.60 43.65 17.49
N LEU A 18 4.70 42.93 17.72
CA LEU A 18 5.20 41.98 16.75
C LEU A 18 4.15 40.86 16.61
N PRO A 19 3.70 40.52 15.39
CA PRO A 19 2.88 39.34 15.20
C PRO A 19 3.69 38.14 15.70
N ASN A 20 3.11 37.41 16.65
CA ASN A 20 3.63 36.17 17.19
C ASN A 20 3.66 35.15 16.05
N LEU A 21 4.71 35.19 15.23
CA LEU A 21 5.06 34.12 14.29
C LEU A 21 5.26 32.90 15.16
N GLY A 22 4.25 32.02 15.18
CA GLY A 22 4.23 30.84 16.02
C GLY A 22 5.54 30.09 15.91
N VAL A 23 6.35 30.16 16.97
CA VAL A 23 7.48 29.27 17.16
C VAL A 23 6.88 27.87 17.22
N GLY A 24 7.10 27.07 16.19
CA GLY A 24 6.68 25.67 16.21
C GLY A 24 7.21 25.00 17.48
N ALA A 25 6.39 24.16 18.11
CA ALA A 25 6.78 23.48 19.34
C ALA A 25 8.12 22.75 19.14
N GLU A 26 9.03 22.91 20.09
CA GLU A 26 10.35 22.29 20.06
C GLU A 26 10.19 20.77 20.15
N LYS A 27 10.86 20.02 19.26
CA LYS A 27 10.77 18.56 19.22
C LYS A 27 11.40 17.96 20.47
N LYS A 28 10.64 17.13 21.19
CA LYS A 28 11.07 16.49 22.44
C LYS A 28 11.60 15.08 22.19
N TYR A 29 12.64 14.72 22.92
CA TYR A 29 13.12 13.34 22.99
C TYR A 29 12.48 12.60 24.18
N GLY A 30 12.18 11.32 23.98
CA GLY A 30 11.79 10.38 25.03
C GLY A 30 10.42 9.73 24.84
N GLY A 31 10.14 8.76 25.71
CA GLY A 31 8.87 8.03 25.75
C GLY A 31 8.79 6.86 24.77
N ILE A 32 7.71 6.07 24.86
CA ILE A 32 7.49 4.89 24.02
C ILE A 32 6.31 5.15 23.10
N LEU A 33 6.49 4.91 21.80
CA LEU A 33 5.41 4.94 20.82
C LEU A 33 4.70 3.58 20.81
N ARG A 34 3.47 3.52 21.31
CA ARG A 34 2.70 2.26 21.38
C ARG A 34 1.66 2.18 20.26
N THR A 35 1.58 1.04 19.60
CA THR A 35 0.54 0.72 18.62
C THR A 35 0.07 -0.72 18.81
N ALA A 36 -0.90 -1.16 18.01
CA ALA A 36 -1.37 -2.53 18.01
C ALA A 36 -1.61 -3.09 16.61
N ILE A 37 -1.41 -4.39 16.49
CA ILE A 37 -1.74 -5.24 15.34
C ILE A 37 -2.74 -6.31 15.77
N THR A 38 -3.52 -6.82 14.81
CA THR A 38 -4.62 -7.78 15.10
C THR A 38 -4.19 -9.24 15.07
N SER A 39 -2.95 -9.52 14.67
CA SER A 39 -2.41 -10.88 14.59
C SER A 39 -0.92 -10.88 14.87
N ASP A 40 -0.41 -11.98 15.40
CA ASP A 40 1.02 -12.18 15.55
C ASP A 40 1.70 -12.24 14.16
N PRO A 41 2.83 -11.54 13.93
CA PRO A 41 3.57 -11.67 12.69
C PRO A 41 4.02 -13.13 12.47
N PRO A 42 3.90 -13.71 11.27
CA PRO A 42 4.48 -15.04 11.02
C PRO A 42 6.02 -15.05 11.05
N THR A 43 6.67 -13.94 10.70
CA THR A 43 8.13 -13.82 10.65
C THR A 43 8.56 -12.36 10.50
N LEU A 44 9.74 -11.99 10.98
CA LEU A 44 10.36 -10.70 10.70
C LEU A 44 11.56 -10.82 9.73
N ASP A 45 11.80 -11.98 9.13
CA ASP A 45 12.85 -12.17 8.14
C ASP A 45 12.43 -11.54 6.80
N PRO A 46 13.13 -10.49 6.29
CA PRO A 46 12.77 -9.84 5.03
C PRO A 46 12.66 -10.79 3.83
N ALA A 47 13.33 -11.94 3.86
CA ALA A 47 13.21 -12.95 2.81
C ALA A 47 11.91 -13.75 2.82
N GLN A 48 11.20 -13.78 3.94
CA GLN A 48 10.01 -14.60 4.16
C GLN A 48 8.73 -13.78 4.30
N ILE A 49 8.84 -12.45 4.45
CA ILE A 49 7.69 -11.56 4.61
C ILE A 49 6.77 -11.61 3.38
N THR A 50 5.50 -11.94 3.64
CA THR A 50 4.45 -11.92 2.60
C THR A 50 3.22 -11.12 2.97
N ASP A 51 3.15 -10.58 4.18
CA ASP A 51 2.01 -9.91 4.76
C ASP A 51 2.39 -8.54 5.34
N THR A 52 1.40 -7.66 5.47
CA THR A 52 1.57 -6.29 5.98
C THR A 52 1.86 -6.25 7.48
N THR A 53 1.37 -7.22 8.26
CA THR A 53 1.59 -7.30 9.71
C THR A 53 3.07 -7.44 10.04
N SER A 54 3.76 -8.36 9.35
CA SER A 54 5.20 -8.52 9.44
C SER A 54 5.96 -7.31 8.93
N ASP A 55 5.55 -6.73 7.81
CA ASP A 55 6.20 -5.56 7.21
C ASP A 55 6.14 -4.33 8.13
N MET A 56 5.01 -4.10 8.80
CA MET A 56 4.81 -3.00 9.75
C MET A 56 5.83 -3.03 10.90
N VAL A 57 6.23 -4.22 11.35
CA VAL A 57 7.28 -4.38 12.36
C VAL A 57 8.66 -4.29 11.70
N ALA A 58 8.91 -5.07 10.66
CA ALA A 58 10.23 -5.24 10.06
C ALA A 58 10.78 -3.95 9.43
N ARG A 59 9.93 -3.08 8.87
CA ARG A 59 10.35 -1.79 8.28
C ARG A 59 11.01 -0.84 9.28
N ASN A 60 10.77 -1.05 10.58
CA ASN A 60 11.42 -0.29 11.65
C ASN A 60 12.81 -0.84 12.00
N ILE A 61 13.09 -2.09 11.62
CA ILE A 61 14.30 -2.84 11.96
C ILE A 61 15.32 -2.81 10.81
N PHE A 62 14.86 -2.83 9.57
CA PHE A 62 15.71 -2.96 8.38
C PHE A 62 15.65 -1.72 7.48
N ASP A 63 16.74 -1.45 6.75
CA ASP A 63 16.79 -0.44 5.70
C ASP A 63 17.06 -1.06 4.33
N GLY A 64 16.56 -0.38 3.28
CA GLY A 64 16.90 -0.63 1.89
C GLY A 64 17.88 0.39 1.29
N LEU A 65 18.06 0.29 -0.03
CA LEU A 65 18.82 1.29 -0.79
C LEU A 65 18.09 2.64 -0.81
N VAL A 66 16.78 2.61 -1.00
CA VAL A 66 15.88 3.74 -1.18
C VAL A 66 14.55 3.45 -0.49
N ASP A 67 13.73 4.49 -0.32
CA ASP A 67 12.38 4.40 0.23
C ASP A 67 11.46 5.39 -0.52
N TYR A 68 10.20 5.50 -0.12
CA TYR A 68 9.31 6.56 -0.56
C TYR A 68 9.21 7.69 0.47
N ASP A 69 9.03 8.91 -0.02
CA ASP A 69 8.45 9.99 0.78
C ASP A 69 6.91 9.84 0.87
N GLU A 70 6.27 10.74 1.63
CA GLU A 70 4.83 10.77 1.82
C GLU A 70 4.04 10.96 0.52
N ASN A 71 4.71 11.42 -0.55
CA ASN A 71 4.16 11.64 -1.89
C ASN A 71 4.53 10.52 -2.88
N LEU A 72 5.03 9.38 -2.38
CA LEU A 72 5.40 8.19 -3.16
C LEU A 72 6.58 8.40 -4.11
N LYS A 73 7.38 9.46 -3.90
CA LYS A 73 8.61 9.67 -4.66
C LYS A 73 9.74 8.86 -4.03
N VAL A 74 10.52 8.19 -4.88
CA VAL A 74 11.71 7.45 -4.45
C VAL A 74 12.77 8.42 -3.90
N VAL A 75 13.20 8.19 -2.66
CA VAL A 75 14.19 8.99 -1.94
C VAL A 75 15.39 8.16 -1.45
N PRO A 76 16.59 8.77 -1.33
CA PRO A 76 17.78 8.10 -0.80
C PRO A 76 17.63 7.56 0.63
N VAL A 77 18.03 6.30 0.88
CA VAL A 77 18.27 5.74 2.22
C VAL A 77 19.74 5.35 2.33
N ILE A 78 20.11 4.07 2.29
CA ILE A 78 21.53 3.66 2.35
C ILE A 78 22.26 4.08 1.07
N ALA A 79 21.59 4.05 -0.09
CA ALA A 79 22.13 4.65 -1.30
C ALA A 79 21.98 6.17 -1.22
N LYS A 80 23.10 6.92 -1.17
CA LYS A 80 23.06 8.40 -1.16
C LYS A 80 22.67 8.98 -2.52
N ASN A 81 22.97 8.25 -3.60
CA ASN A 81 22.55 8.54 -4.97
C ASN A 81 22.77 7.29 -5.85
N TRP A 82 22.26 7.35 -7.08
CA TRP A 82 22.42 6.29 -8.08
C TRP A 82 22.46 6.85 -9.49
N SER A 83 22.97 6.06 -10.42
CA SER A 83 22.93 6.33 -11.86
C SER A 83 22.31 5.14 -12.60
N ILE A 84 21.59 5.44 -13.67
CA ILE A 84 21.00 4.43 -14.57
C ILE A 84 21.72 4.55 -15.92
N SER A 85 22.14 3.43 -16.50
CA SER A 85 22.72 3.40 -17.84
C SER A 85 21.74 3.89 -18.91
N LYS A 86 22.26 4.32 -20.06
CA LYS A 86 21.45 4.86 -21.18
C LYS A 86 20.41 3.86 -21.70
N ASP A 87 20.70 2.57 -21.63
CA ASP A 87 19.79 1.48 -22.04
C ASP A 87 18.81 1.05 -20.93
N GLY A 88 18.88 1.66 -19.74
CA GLY A 88 17.98 1.40 -18.62
C GLY A 88 18.20 0.05 -17.92
N LYS A 89 19.28 -0.68 -18.23
CA LYS A 89 19.54 -2.02 -17.68
C LYS A 89 20.45 -2.03 -16.47
N VAL A 90 21.37 -1.07 -16.32
CA VAL A 90 22.37 -1.07 -15.25
C VAL A 90 22.09 0.06 -14.27
N TYR A 91 21.87 -0.31 -13.01
CA TYR A 91 21.69 0.59 -11.88
C TYR A 91 22.93 0.52 -11.01
N THR A 92 23.58 1.66 -10.78
CA THR A 92 24.75 1.77 -9.90
C THR A 92 24.40 2.66 -8.73
N PHE A 93 24.39 2.09 -7.52
CA PHE A 93 24.08 2.76 -6.26
C PHE A 93 25.38 3.08 -5.52
N ASN A 94 25.55 4.35 -5.16
CA ASN A 94 26.63 4.79 -4.29
C ASN A 94 26.11 4.79 -2.85
N LEU A 95 26.70 3.97 -1.99
CA LEU A 95 26.27 3.80 -0.61
C LEU A 95 26.84 4.90 0.30
N ARG A 96 26.13 5.18 1.38
CA ARG A 96 26.66 5.95 2.53
C ARG A 96 27.77 5.15 3.21
N GLN A 97 28.76 5.84 3.74
CA GLN A 97 29.82 5.24 4.55
C GLN A 97 29.42 5.30 6.03
N GLY A 98 29.90 4.36 6.83
CA GLY A 98 29.66 4.35 8.28
C GLY A 98 28.25 3.96 8.71
N VAL A 99 27.39 3.52 7.79
CA VAL A 99 26.10 2.89 8.15
C VAL A 99 26.40 1.58 8.86
N LYS A 100 25.75 1.31 10.00
CA LYS A 100 25.98 0.11 10.80
C LYS A 100 24.72 -0.73 10.94
N PHE A 101 24.90 -2.04 10.95
CA PHE A 101 23.91 -2.95 11.51
C PHE A 101 23.79 -2.76 13.02
N HIS A 102 22.72 -3.27 13.62
CA HIS A 102 22.47 -3.16 15.05
C HIS A 102 23.53 -3.86 15.91
N ASN A 103 24.24 -4.86 15.35
CA ASN A 103 25.40 -5.52 15.97
C ASN A 103 26.70 -4.70 15.90
N GLY A 104 26.67 -3.50 15.28
CA GLY A 104 27.79 -2.58 15.19
C GLY A 104 28.69 -2.75 13.97
N ARG A 105 28.53 -3.83 13.19
CA ARG A 105 29.27 -4.02 11.93
C ARG A 105 28.82 -3.00 10.88
N GLU A 106 29.76 -2.48 10.11
CA GLU A 106 29.45 -1.61 8.98
C GLU A 106 28.73 -2.34 7.84
N VAL A 107 27.72 -1.70 7.26
CA VAL A 107 27.01 -2.13 6.04
C VAL A 107 27.86 -1.80 4.82
N THR A 108 27.98 -2.78 3.91
CA THR A 108 28.74 -2.67 2.66
C THR A 108 27.93 -3.13 1.46
N ALA A 109 28.43 -2.89 0.25
CA ALA A 109 27.79 -3.36 -0.98
C ALA A 109 27.70 -4.89 -1.08
N GLU A 110 28.64 -5.63 -0.46
CA GLU A 110 28.60 -7.11 -0.42
C GLU A 110 27.40 -7.63 0.40
N ASP A 111 26.92 -6.85 1.38
CA ASP A 111 25.75 -7.23 2.16
C ASP A 111 24.48 -7.20 1.31
N PHE A 112 24.35 -6.24 0.40
CA PHE A 112 23.25 -6.22 -0.57
C PHE A 112 23.38 -7.38 -1.58
N VAL A 113 24.59 -7.69 -2.04
CA VAL A 113 24.84 -8.85 -2.91
C VAL A 113 24.39 -10.14 -2.21
N TYR A 114 24.76 -10.34 -0.95
CA TYR A 114 24.31 -11.48 -0.16
C TYR A 114 22.79 -11.50 0.01
N SER A 115 22.21 -10.39 0.49
CA SER A 115 20.78 -10.28 0.81
C SER A 115 19.92 -10.65 -0.40
N TRP A 116 20.23 -10.09 -1.57
CA TRP A 116 19.44 -10.35 -2.77
C TRP A 116 19.70 -11.74 -3.35
N LYS A 117 20.93 -12.25 -3.29
CA LYS A 117 21.22 -13.64 -3.69
C LYS A 117 20.51 -14.65 -2.80
N ARG A 118 20.35 -14.36 -1.50
CA ARG A 118 19.57 -15.20 -0.59
C ARG A 118 18.11 -15.32 -1.03
N ILE A 119 17.48 -14.23 -1.50
CA ILE A 119 16.11 -14.29 -2.06
C ILE A 119 16.06 -15.16 -3.32
N MET A 120 17.07 -15.05 -4.18
CA MET A 120 17.16 -15.82 -5.43
C MET A 120 17.48 -17.31 -5.20
N ASP A 121 18.06 -17.66 -4.05
CA ASP A 121 18.43 -19.04 -3.73
C ASP A 121 17.17 -19.89 -3.47
N PRO A 122 16.93 -20.96 -4.26
CA PRO A 122 15.81 -21.86 -4.03
C PRO A 122 15.80 -22.50 -2.63
N ALA A 123 16.97 -22.63 -1.98
CA ALA A 123 17.08 -23.17 -0.62
C ALA A 123 16.38 -22.27 0.42
N THR A 124 16.34 -20.96 0.17
CA THR A 124 15.63 -20.00 1.03
C THR A 124 14.11 -20.17 0.93
N LYS A 125 13.59 -20.76 -0.15
CA LYS A 125 12.15 -20.92 -0.42
C LYS A 125 11.36 -19.61 -0.30
N SER A 126 11.99 -18.48 -0.64
CA SER A 126 11.34 -17.18 -0.57
C SER A 126 10.17 -17.12 -1.56
N LYS A 127 8.99 -16.81 -1.05
CA LYS A 127 7.81 -16.51 -1.89
C LYS A 127 7.94 -15.20 -2.67
N ARG A 128 9.03 -14.44 -2.45
CA ARG A 128 9.36 -13.18 -3.13
C ARG A 128 10.48 -13.33 -4.17
N ALA A 129 10.90 -14.56 -4.48
CA ALA A 129 11.86 -14.83 -5.55
C ALA A 129 11.40 -14.28 -6.92
N ASN A 130 10.09 -14.18 -7.15
CA ASN A 130 9.50 -13.58 -8.34
C ASN A 130 9.89 -12.09 -8.52
N PHE A 131 10.16 -11.34 -7.43
CA PHE A 131 10.64 -9.96 -7.51
C PHE A 131 12.09 -9.86 -8.04
N MET A 132 12.83 -10.96 -8.02
CA MET A 132 14.22 -11.03 -8.47
C MET A 132 14.37 -11.54 -9.91
N GLU A 133 13.29 -12.00 -10.55
CA GLU A 133 13.34 -12.66 -11.87
C GLU A 133 13.89 -11.76 -12.98
N ASP A 134 13.69 -10.45 -12.89
CA ASP A 134 14.19 -9.48 -13.87
C ASP A 134 15.67 -9.13 -13.69
N ILE A 135 16.31 -9.57 -12.60
CA ILE A 135 17.71 -9.30 -12.29
C ILE A 135 18.59 -10.34 -12.99
N ALA A 136 19.54 -9.87 -13.79
CA ALA A 136 20.55 -10.70 -14.43
C ALA A 136 21.80 -10.87 -13.55
N LYS A 137 22.18 -9.81 -12.82
CA LYS A 137 23.40 -9.80 -12.00
C LYS A 137 23.29 -8.78 -10.87
N VAL A 138 23.80 -9.16 -9.70
CA VAL A 138 24.13 -8.24 -8.59
C VAL A 138 25.62 -8.37 -8.27
N GLU A 139 26.29 -7.23 -8.10
CA GLU A 139 27.72 -7.19 -7.80
C GLU A 139 28.08 -5.96 -6.96
N ALA A 140 29.22 -6.04 -6.27
CA ALA A 140 29.79 -4.96 -5.48
C ALA A 140 31.16 -4.55 -6.06
N PRO A 141 31.22 -3.69 -7.10
CA PRO A 141 32.50 -3.29 -7.70
C PRO A 141 33.48 -2.63 -6.71
N SER A 142 32.97 -2.11 -5.60
CA SER A 142 33.79 -1.68 -4.45
C SER A 142 32.96 -1.75 -3.17
N LYS A 143 33.59 -1.54 -2.01
CA LYS A 143 32.95 -1.58 -0.69
C LYS A 143 31.66 -0.74 -0.59
N TYR A 144 31.58 0.40 -1.29
CA TYR A 144 30.43 1.33 -1.23
C TYR A 144 29.74 1.53 -2.57
N VAL A 145 29.95 0.64 -3.54
CA VAL A 145 29.27 0.69 -4.83
C VAL A 145 28.56 -0.64 -5.03
N PHE A 146 27.22 -0.60 -5.05
CA PHE A 146 26.38 -1.75 -5.37
C PHE A 146 25.84 -1.57 -6.79
N ARG A 147 25.95 -2.61 -7.63
CA ARG A 147 25.51 -2.58 -9.01
C ARG A 147 24.54 -3.71 -9.28
N VAL A 148 23.44 -3.36 -9.94
CA VAL A 148 22.42 -4.29 -10.42
C VAL A 148 22.33 -4.17 -11.94
N THR A 149 22.35 -5.32 -12.62
CA THR A 149 22.09 -5.42 -14.05
C THR A 149 20.79 -6.20 -14.25
N LEU A 150 19.83 -5.59 -14.94
CA LEU A 150 18.57 -6.20 -15.31
C LEU A 150 18.70 -6.94 -16.63
N LYS A 151 17.87 -7.97 -16.83
CA LYS A 151 17.74 -8.71 -18.10
C LYS A 151 17.22 -7.78 -19.20
N GLU A 152 16.21 -6.98 -18.86
CA GLU A 152 15.55 -5.99 -19.71
C GLU A 152 15.28 -4.70 -18.93
N PRO A 153 15.14 -3.53 -19.59
CA PRO A 153 14.87 -2.30 -18.86
C PRO A 153 13.50 -2.39 -18.18
N ARG A 154 13.44 -1.84 -16.97
CA ARG A 154 12.23 -1.73 -16.15
C ARG A 154 12.15 -0.31 -15.60
N GLY A 155 11.18 0.44 -16.09
CA GLY A 155 10.95 1.83 -15.70
C GLY A 155 10.59 1.99 -14.22
N TYR A 156 9.96 0.95 -13.66
CA TYR A 156 9.48 0.90 -12.28
C TYR A 156 10.49 0.28 -11.31
N PHE A 157 11.71 -0.07 -11.74
CA PHE A 157 12.64 -0.84 -10.91
C PHE A 157 12.98 -0.14 -9.59
N LEU A 158 13.25 1.17 -9.63
CA LEU A 158 13.52 1.96 -8.41
C LEU A 158 12.32 1.98 -7.47
N GLN A 159 11.11 1.99 -8.02
CA GLN A 159 9.88 1.94 -7.26
C GLN A 159 9.72 0.57 -6.59
N MET A 160 10.36 -0.52 -7.02
CA MET A 160 10.24 -1.80 -6.29
C MET A 160 11.14 -1.87 -5.06
N LEU A 161 12.27 -1.17 -5.05
CA LEU A 161 13.35 -1.33 -4.06
C LEU A 161 12.98 -1.02 -2.60
N PRO A 162 11.94 -0.23 -2.29
CA PRO A 162 11.48 -0.07 -0.90
C PRO A 162 10.75 -1.30 -0.32
N TYR A 163 10.44 -2.31 -1.14
CA TYR A 163 9.82 -3.55 -0.70
C TYR A 163 10.78 -4.41 0.15
N SER A 164 10.26 -5.12 1.15
CA SER A 164 11.05 -5.78 2.19
C SER A 164 12.11 -6.77 1.68
N CYS A 165 11.82 -7.51 0.61
CA CYS A 165 12.78 -8.46 0.03
C CYS A 165 14.06 -7.81 -0.53
N PHE A 166 14.10 -6.48 -0.69
CA PHE A 166 15.30 -5.74 -1.14
C PHE A 166 16.12 -5.12 0.00
N TRP A 167 15.69 -5.26 1.26
CA TRP A 167 16.42 -4.73 2.41
C TRP A 167 17.72 -5.50 2.69
N VAL A 168 18.66 -4.83 3.33
CA VAL A 168 19.97 -5.39 3.65
C VAL A 168 19.95 -6.14 4.98
N ILE A 169 20.53 -7.34 5.00
CA ILE A 169 20.65 -8.18 6.19
C ILE A 169 22.10 -8.61 6.44
N PRO A 170 22.52 -8.77 7.71
CA PRO A 170 23.87 -9.20 8.06
C PRO A 170 24.02 -10.72 7.91
N LYS A 171 24.78 -11.16 6.90
CA LYS A 171 25.04 -12.58 6.59
C LYS A 171 25.41 -13.40 7.84
N GLU A 172 26.29 -12.86 8.66
CA GLU A 172 26.82 -13.54 9.84
C GLU A 172 25.74 -13.83 10.88
N GLU A 173 24.72 -12.97 11.03
CA GLU A 173 23.62 -13.20 11.97
C GLU A 173 22.61 -14.19 11.40
N VAL A 174 22.36 -14.14 10.08
CA VAL A 174 21.50 -15.12 9.40
C VAL A 174 22.10 -16.52 9.53
N GLU A 175 23.41 -16.68 9.31
CA GLU A 175 24.09 -17.97 9.46
C GLU A 175 24.15 -18.43 10.93
N ARG A 176 24.36 -17.51 11.87
CA ARG A 176 24.42 -17.82 13.31
C ARG A 176 23.07 -18.22 13.90
N LEU A 177 22.00 -17.53 13.50
CA LEU A 177 20.65 -17.76 14.02
C LEU A 177 19.88 -18.83 13.24
N GLY A 178 20.17 -19.01 11.95
CA GLY A 178 19.45 -19.96 11.11
C GLY A 178 17.95 -19.62 11.05
N GLU A 179 17.11 -20.60 11.37
CA GLU A 179 15.64 -20.44 11.37
C GLU A 179 15.14 -19.39 12.38
N ASP A 180 15.89 -19.13 13.46
CA ASP A 180 15.55 -18.15 14.49
C ASP A 180 15.73 -16.69 14.02
N PHE A 181 16.38 -16.43 12.88
CA PHE A 181 16.63 -15.07 12.40
C PHE A 181 15.34 -14.25 12.28
N GLY A 182 14.26 -14.89 11.82
CA GLY A 182 12.95 -14.26 11.69
C GLY A 182 12.29 -13.88 13.01
N SER A 183 12.68 -14.48 14.13
CA SER A 183 12.16 -14.17 15.47
C SER A 183 13.11 -13.32 16.31
N LYS A 184 14.36 -13.17 15.87
CA LYS A 184 15.42 -12.39 16.53
C LYS A 184 16.20 -11.56 15.50
N PRO A 185 15.51 -10.73 14.69
CA PRO A 185 16.14 -10.05 13.56
C PRO A 185 17.21 -9.06 14.00
N VAL A 186 18.28 -8.97 13.21
CA VAL A 186 19.31 -7.93 13.32
C VAL A 186 19.29 -7.16 12.01
N GLY A 187 18.99 -5.86 12.07
CA GLY A 187 18.89 -5.01 10.89
C GLY A 187 19.82 -3.80 10.97
N SER A 188 19.49 -2.76 10.19
CA SER A 188 20.25 -1.51 10.06
C SER A 188 19.40 -0.27 10.37
N GLY A 189 18.11 -0.48 10.62
CA GLY A 189 17.07 0.53 10.76
C GLY A 189 17.11 1.37 12.04
N PRO A 190 16.14 2.29 12.18
CA PRO A 190 16.07 3.23 13.29
C PRO A 190 15.77 2.58 14.65
N PHE A 191 15.18 1.38 14.67
CA PHE A 191 14.87 0.67 15.91
C PHE A 191 15.49 -0.73 15.91
N LYS A 192 16.03 -1.13 17.06
CA LYS A 192 16.64 -2.44 17.30
C LYS A 192 15.62 -3.37 17.93
N PHE A 193 15.60 -4.62 17.51
CA PHE A 193 14.80 -5.66 18.14
C PHE A 193 15.26 -5.92 19.58
N VAL A 194 14.33 -5.96 20.54
CA VAL A 194 14.61 -6.31 21.94
C VAL A 194 14.01 -7.67 22.29
N SER A 195 12.69 -7.81 22.12
CA SER A 195 11.97 -9.04 22.43
C SER A 195 10.69 -9.17 21.62
N TRP A 196 10.25 -10.42 21.48
CA TRP A 196 8.95 -10.76 20.93
C TRP A 196 8.33 -11.83 21.81
N THR A 197 7.23 -11.48 22.45
CA THR A 197 6.37 -12.43 23.14
C THR A 197 5.20 -12.72 22.19
N HIS A 198 5.24 -13.89 21.54
CA HIS A 198 4.22 -14.32 20.60
C HIS A 198 2.81 -14.18 21.19
N ASP A 199 1.88 -13.69 20.36
CA ASP A 199 0.50 -13.36 20.72
C ASP A 199 0.31 -12.27 21.80
N ASP A 200 1.38 -11.58 22.24
CA ASP A 200 1.32 -10.47 23.20
C ASP A 200 1.90 -9.17 22.63
N LYS A 201 3.23 -9.12 22.35
CA LYS A 201 3.87 -7.89 21.87
C LYS A 201 5.28 -8.08 21.28
N VAL A 202 5.66 -7.12 20.43
CA VAL A 202 7.04 -6.89 19.98
C VAL A 202 7.56 -5.59 20.60
N ILE A 203 8.77 -5.64 21.16
CA ILE A 203 9.46 -4.49 21.75
C ILE A 203 10.69 -4.13 20.90
N LEU A 204 10.75 -2.87 20.48
CA LEU A 204 11.89 -2.30 19.77
C LEU A 204 12.47 -1.13 20.58
N GLU A 205 13.79 -1.07 20.70
CA GLU A 205 14.50 0.06 21.31
C GLU A 205 15.10 0.97 20.25
N THR A 206 15.35 2.22 20.61
CA THR A 206 15.95 3.19 19.68
C THR A 206 17.40 2.86 19.34
N ASN A 207 17.70 2.84 18.04
CA ASN A 207 19.07 2.87 17.55
C ASN A 207 19.64 4.29 17.70
N LYS A 208 20.30 4.55 18.82
CA LYS A 208 20.88 5.88 19.13
C LYS A 208 21.92 6.35 18.11
N ASP A 209 22.57 5.40 17.42
CA ASP A 209 23.61 5.65 16.42
C ASP A 209 23.07 5.56 14.98
N TYR A 210 21.74 5.66 14.79
CA TYR A 210 21.15 5.59 13.46
C TYR A 210 21.70 6.70 12.54
N PHE A 211 22.12 6.32 11.34
CA PHE A 211 22.88 7.21 10.44
C PHE A 211 22.07 8.41 9.95
N ALA A 212 20.73 8.35 9.99
CA ALA A 212 19.84 9.45 9.63
C ALA A 212 19.39 10.31 10.84
N GLY A 213 20.05 10.13 11.99
CA GLY A 213 19.76 10.81 13.24
C GLY A 213 18.97 9.92 14.20
N ARG A 214 19.21 10.11 15.50
CA ARG A 214 18.51 9.37 16.57
C ARG A 214 16.99 9.61 16.48
N PRO A 215 16.15 8.56 16.45
CA PRO A 215 14.71 8.65 16.66
C PRO A 215 14.32 9.49 17.88
N TYR A 216 13.21 10.23 17.81
CA TYR A 216 12.81 11.09 18.94
C TYR A 216 12.31 10.29 20.15
N VAL A 217 11.57 9.21 19.93
CA VAL A 217 11.12 8.30 20.99
C VAL A 217 12.27 7.42 21.50
N ASP A 218 12.11 6.79 22.66
CA ASP A 218 13.07 5.83 23.23
C ASP A 218 12.86 4.41 22.70
N GLY A 219 11.66 4.10 22.21
CA GLY A 219 11.34 2.81 21.60
C GLY A 219 9.93 2.75 21.05
N VAL A 220 9.61 1.60 20.45
CA VAL A 220 8.30 1.27 19.90
C VAL A 220 7.82 -0.02 20.56
N GLU A 221 6.58 -0.03 21.04
CA GLU A 221 5.92 -1.24 21.53
C GLU A 221 4.71 -1.53 20.63
N ILE A 222 4.67 -2.73 20.08
CA ILE A 222 3.64 -3.18 19.15
C ILE A 222 2.89 -4.32 19.83
N ARG A 223 1.68 -4.04 20.32
CA ARG A 223 0.82 -5.02 21.01
C ARG A 223 0.04 -5.86 20.00
N ILE A 224 -0.21 -7.12 20.30
CA ILE A 224 -1.02 -8.03 19.49
C ILE A 224 -2.38 -8.14 20.18
N ILE A 225 -3.40 -7.54 19.56
CA ILE A 225 -4.76 -7.46 20.12
C ILE A 225 -5.73 -7.82 18.99
N PRO A 226 -6.33 -9.03 19.00
CA PRO A 226 -7.18 -9.47 17.89
C PRO A 226 -8.45 -8.64 17.65
N ASP A 227 -8.97 -7.97 18.67
CA ASP A 227 -10.21 -7.19 18.61
C ASP A 227 -9.93 -5.69 18.39
N GLU A 228 -10.31 -5.18 17.22
CA GLU A 228 -10.11 -3.77 16.84
C GLU A 228 -10.87 -2.78 17.72
N THR A 229 -12.01 -3.20 18.29
CA THR A 229 -12.78 -2.36 19.23
C THR A 229 -12.01 -2.20 20.54
N VAL A 230 -11.39 -3.29 21.01
CA VAL A 230 -10.50 -3.25 22.19
C VAL A 230 -9.29 -2.38 21.90
N ILE A 231 -8.68 -2.48 20.71
CA ILE A 231 -7.57 -1.60 20.31
C ILE A 231 -7.99 -0.12 20.39
N LEU A 232 -9.13 0.23 19.80
CA LEU A 232 -9.61 1.62 19.83
C LEU A 232 -9.87 2.09 21.26
N MET A 233 -10.45 1.26 22.12
CA MET A 233 -10.64 1.59 23.54
C MET A 233 -9.31 1.83 24.27
N GLU A 234 -8.29 1.02 24.00
CA GLU A 234 -6.95 1.18 24.59
C GLU A 234 -6.27 2.47 24.10
N LEU A 235 -6.46 2.82 22.83
CA LEU A 235 -6.07 4.12 22.30
C LEU A 235 -6.83 5.24 23.02
N GLU A 236 -8.14 5.14 23.19
CA GLU A 236 -8.90 6.22 23.83
C GLU A 236 -8.49 6.50 25.28
N LYS A 237 -8.06 5.46 26.00
CA LYS A 237 -7.51 5.51 27.36
C LYS A 237 -6.08 6.06 27.45
N GLY A 238 -5.36 6.23 26.33
CA GLY A 238 -3.96 6.66 26.34
C GLY A 238 -2.93 5.53 26.43
N ASN A 239 -3.37 4.27 26.29
CA ASN A 239 -2.49 3.11 26.32
C ASN A 239 -1.82 2.84 24.97
N LEU A 240 -2.35 3.40 23.88
CA LEU A 240 -1.75 3.42 22.55
C LEU A 240 -1.62 4.87 22.05
N GLU A 241 -0.55 5.14 21.33
CA GLU A 241 -0.26 6.42 20.69
C GLU A 241 -0.93 6.56 19.32
N TRP A 242 -1.08 5.46 18.58
CA TRP A 242 -1.74 5.47 17.28
C TRP A 242 -2.30 4.09 16.92
N TYR A 243 -3.19 4.07 15.91
CA TYR A 243 -3.73 2.83 15.33
C TYR A 243 -4.17 3.04 13.87
N GLU A 244 -3.91 2.06 13.01
CA GLU A 244 -4.16 2.13 11.56
C GLU A 244 -5.50 1.59 11.06
N ASN A 245 -6.25 0.86 11.89
CA ASN A 245 -7.48 0.21 11.41
C ASN A 245 -8.73 0.63 12.19
N VAL A 246 -9.09 1.92 12.07
CA VAL A 246 -10.30 2.45 12.71
C VAL A 246 -11.54 1.72 12.16
N PRO A 247 -12.32 1.01 13.00
CA PRO A 247 -13.49 0.27 12.53
C PRO A 247 -14.50 1.20 11.85
N PRO A 248 -15.07 0.83 10.67
CA PRO A 248 -16.05 1.67 9.98
C PRO A 248 -17.28 2.05 10.82
N SER A 249 -17.66 1.22 11.79
CA SER A 249 -18.76 1.50 12.73
C SER A 249 -18.49 2.69 13.66
N GLU A 250 -17.22 2.99 13.94
CA GLU A 250 -16.79 4.02 14.88
C GLU A 250 -16.53 5.38 14.22
N LEU A 251 -16.42 5.40 12.88
CA LEU A 251 -16.04 6.61 12.13
C LEU A 251 -16.96 7.80 12.39
N ASP A 252 -18.28 7.60 12.43
CA ASP A 252 -19.23 8.70 12.66
C ASP A 252 -19.11 9.26 14.08
N ARG A 253 -18.87 8.40 15.07
CA ARG A 253 -18.63 8.83 16.45
C ARG A 253 -17.34 9.66 16.54
N LEU A 254 -16.24 9.14 15.99
CA LEU A 254 -14.93 9.78 16.05
C LEU A 254 -14.87 11.11 15.26
N LYS A 255 -15.54 11.19 14.11
CA LYS A 255 -15.65 12.44 13.32
C LYS A 255 -16.42 13.54 14.05
N ASN A 256 -17.35 13.17 14.93
CA ASN A 256 -18.16 14.11 15.70
C ASN A 256 -17.60 14.39 17.10
N ASP A 257 -16.60 13.64 17.55
CA ASP A 257 -15.98 13.80 18.85
C ASP A 257 -14.97 14.98 18.85
N PRO A 258 -15.08 15.97 19.75
CA PRO A 258 -14.17 17.12 19.81
C PRO A 258 -12.69 16.76 20.00
N LYS A 259 -12.39 15.65 20.68
CA LYS A 259 -11.02 15.15 20.91
C LYS A 259 -10.47 14.48 19.65
N TRP A 260 -11.28 13.68 18.96
CA TRP A 260 -10.80 12.79 17.89
C TRP A 260 -10.99 13.31 16.47
N LYS A 261 -11.92 14.24 16.23
CA LYS A 261 -12.26 14.71 14.87
C LYS A 261 -11.08 15.23 14.05
N ASN A 262 -10.06 15.77 14.72
CA ASN A 262 -8.85 16.32 14.10
C ASN A 262 -7.63 15.37 14.22
N GLN A 263 -7.82 14.16 14.73
CA GLN A 263 -6.75 13.20 14.99
C GLN A 263 -6.71 12.05 13.99
N MET A 264 -7.66 12.02 13.06
CA MET A 264 -7.71 11.01 12.02
C MET A 264 -6.99 11.51 10.78
N ILE A 265 -5.87 10.86 10.45
CA ILE A 265 -5.14 11.06 9.20
C ILE A 265 -5.75 10.10 8.18
N THR A 266 -6.18 10.62 7.04
CA THR A 266 -6.86 9.84 6.00
C THR A 266 -6.22 10.13 4.66
N LYS A 267 -5.79 9.09 3.94
CA LYS A 267 -5.20 9.23 2.59
C LYS A 267 -5.78 8.18 1.64
N PRO A 268 -5.96 8.51 0.34
CA PRO A 268 -6.21 7.50 -0.67
C PRO A 268 -5.11 6.44 -0.60
N GLU A 269 -5.52 5.19 -0.55
CA GLU A 269 -4.61 4.06 -0.62
C GLU A 269 -4.48 3.64 -2.08
N LEU A 270 -3.29 3.17 -2.46
CA LEU A 270 -3.06 2.64 -3.80
C LEU A 270 -3.70 1.26 -3.95
N GLY A 271 -5.03 1.20 -3.90
CA GLY A 271 -5.75 -0.04 -4.10
C GLY A 271 -7.14 0.12 -4.69
N VAL A 272 -7.60 -0.96 -5.31
CA VAL A 272 -8.93 -1.06 -5.95
C VAL A 272 -9.63 -2.35 -5.55
N TYR A 273 -10.91 -2.26 -5.20
CA TYR A 273 -11.81 -3.38 -5.04
C TYR A 273 -12.64 -3.53 -6.31
N TYR A 274 -12.78 -4.74 -6.84
CA TYR A 274 -13.48 -4.98 -8.09
C TYR A 274 -14.19 -6.33 -8.14
N ILE A 275 -15.16 -6.44 -9.04
CA ILE A 275 -15.68 -7.72 -9.53
C ILE A 275 -15.02 -7.99 -10.89
N GLY A 276 -14.16 -8.99 -10.96
CA GLY A 276 -13.56 -9.46 -12.20
C GLY A 276 -14.50 -10.38 -12.98
N MET A 277 -14.35 -10.38 -14.30
CA MET A 277 -15.13 -11.19 -15.22
C MET A 277 -14.17 -12.01 -16.09
N ASN A 278 -14.28 -13.33 -16.03
CA ASN A 278 -13.50 -14.20 -16.90
C ASN A 278 -13.93 -14.02 -18.36
N CYS A 279 -13.10 -13.31 -19.13
CA CYS A 279 -13.38 -12.92 -20.51
C CYS A 279 -13.37 -14.09 -21.50
N GLN A 280 -13.02 -15.31 -21.07
CA GLN A 280 -13.00 -16.51 -21.91
C GLN A 280 -14.24 -17.39 -21.68
N LYS A 281 -15.04 -17.13 -20.64
CA LYS A 281 -16.25 -17.92 -20.35
C LYS A 281 -17.51 -17.29 -20.93
N PRO A 282 -18.36 -18.00 -21.68
CA PRO A 282 -19.69 -17.52 -22.02
C PRO A 282 -20.56 -17.28 -20.77
N PRO A 283 -21.44 -16.26 -20.77
CA PRO A 283 -21.62 -15.21 -21.79
C PRO A 283 -20.65 -14.02 -21.61
N LEU A 284 -19.71 -14.08 -20.64
CA LEU A 284 -18.76 -13.03 -20.31
C LEU A 284 -17.67 -12.82 -21.36
N ASN A 285 -17.53 -13.71 -22.34
CA ASN A 285 -16.75 -13.47 -23.55
C ASN A 285 -17.36 -12.39 -24.46
N ASN A 286 -18.65 -12.06 -24.30
CA ASN A 286 -19.29 -10.93 -24.97
C ASN A 286 -19.09 -9.63 -24.18
N LYS A 287 -18.38 -8.67 -24.80
CA LYS A 287 -18.11 -7.34 -24.23
C LYS A 287 -19.38 -6.59 -23.81
N LEU A 288 -20.47 -6.71 -24.57
CA LEU A 288 -21.73 -6.02 -24.26
C LEU A 288 -22.34 -6.52 -22.95
N VAL A 289 -22.19 -7.81 -22.63
CA VAL A 289 -22.65 -8.39 -21.36
C VAL A 289 -21.83 -7.83 -20.20
N ARG A 290 -20.51 -7.74 -20.35
CA ARG A 290 -19.62 -7.16 -19.33
C ARG A 290 -19.86 -5.66 -19.08
N GLN A 291 -20.11 -4.91 -20.15
CA GLN A 291 -20.53 -3.51 -20.05
C GLN A 291 -21.89 -3.39 -19.36
N ALA A 292 -22.85 -4.27 -19.69
CA ALA A 292 -24.16 -4.28 -19.04
C ALA A 292 -24.06 -4.52 -17.53
N ILE A 293 -23.22 -5.46 -17.09
CA ILE A 293 -22.90 -5.71 -15.67
C ILE A 293 -22.37 -4.42 -15.03
N ASN A 294 -21.45 -3.72 -15.69
CA ASN A 294 -20.88 -2.47 -15.16
C ASN A 294 -21.93 -1.37 -14.93
N TYR A 295 -22.87 -1.16 -15.86
CA TYR A 295 -23.94 -0.17 -15.71
C TYR A 295 -25.03 -0.60 -14.73
N ALA A 296 -25.14 -1.89 -14.41
CA ALA A 296 -26.13 -2.39 -13.47
C ALA A 296 -25.74 -2.20 -12.00
N ILE A 297 -24.46 -1.99 -11.67
CA ILE A 297 -24.01 -1.96 -10.26
C ILE A 297 -24.08 -0.55 -9.66
N ASN A 298 -24.79 -0.40 -8.54
CA ASN A 298 -24.88 0.86 -7.80
C ASN A 298 -23.72 1.04 -6.81
N ARG A 299 -22.57 1.51 -7.33
CA ARG A 299 -21.34 1.70 -6.55
C ARG A 299 -21.48 2.76 -5.47
N GLU A 300 -22.23 3.82 -5.73
CA GLU A 300 -22.48 4.89 -4.75
C GLU A 300 -23.24 4.35 -3.53
N GLN A 301 -24.26 3.52 -3.76
CA GLN A 301 -25.00 2.87 -2.67
C GLN A 301 -24.13 1.89 -1.89
N ILE A 302 -23.26 1.12 -2.56
CA ILE A 302 -22.31 0.21 -1.88
C ILE A 302 -21.36 1.01 -0.97
N VAL A 303 -20.74 2.08 -1.49
CA VAL A 303 -19.81 2.90 -0.73
C VAL A 303 -20.51 3.61 0.44
N LYS A 304 -21.68 4.18 0.21
CA LYS A 304 -22.42 4.91 1.24
C LYS A 304 -22.97 4.00 2.33
N VAL A 305 -23.63 2.90 1.97
CA VAL A 305 -24.39 2.08 2.93
C VAL A 305 -23.52 0.99 3.57
N ILE A 306 -22.74 0.28 2.76
CA ILE A 306 -21.95 -0.86 3.24
C ILE A 306 -20.61 -0.38 3.78
N MET A 307 -19.93 0.50 3.03
CA MET A 307 -18.64 1.05 3.44
C MET A 307 -18.77 2.27 4.35
N ARG A 308 -19.97 2.85 4.54
CA ARG A 308 -20.17 4.05 5.39
C ARG A 308 -19.22 5.20 5.05
N ASP A 309 -19.05 5.44 3.74
CA ASP A 309 -18.13 6.44 3.19
C ASP A 309 -16.66 6.24 3.62
N SER A 310 -16.30 5.01 4.02
CA SER A 310 -14.92 4.65 4.35
C SER A 310 -14.05 4.34 3.12
N ALA A 311 -14.61 4.39 1.91
CA ALA A 311 -13.93 4.16 0.64
C ALA A 311 -14.31 5.23 -0.40
N MET A 312 -13.59 5.31 -1.51
CA MET A 312 -13.92 6.22 -2.63
C MET A 312 -14.57 5.45 -3.77
N VAL A 313 -15.66 5.94 -4.36
CA VAL A 313 -16.26 5.30 -5.54
C VAL A 313 -15.21 5.20 -6.66
N ALA A 314 -14.98 3.99 -7.18
CA ALA A 314 -13.94 3.77 -8.17
C ALA A 314 -14.34 4.42 -9.50
N SER A 315 -13.44 5.24 -10.02
CA SER A 315 -13.59 5.85 -11.35
C SER A 315 -12.87 5.10 -12.47
N GLY A 316 -12.13 4.05 -12.14
CA GLY A 316 -11.26 3.34 -13.07
C GLY A 316 -10.55 2.16 -12.40
N ILE A 317 -9.43 1.75 -12.98
CA ILE A 317 -8.57 0.68 -12.47
C ILE A 317 -7.49 1.29 -11.57
N LEU A 318 -6.83 2.34 -12.05
CA LEU A 318 -5.76 3.02 -11.31
C LEU A 318 -6.36 3.85 -10.17
N PRO A 319 -5.93 3.63 -8.92
CA PRO A 319 -6.34 4.47 -7.79
C PRO A 319 -5.68 5.86 -7.82
N PRO A 320 -6.28 6.87 -7.17
CA PRO A 320 -5.64 8.16 -6.94
C PRO A 320 -4.28 8.01 -6.27
N GLY A 321 -3.27 8.74 -6.75
CA GLY A 321 -1.89 8.67 -6.25
C GLY A 321 -0.95 7.86 -7.14
N VAL A 322 -1.46 6.95 -7.99
CA VAL A 322 -0.62 6.22 -8.96
C VAL A 322 -0.24 7.15 -10.13
N PRO A 323 1.05 7.23 -10.52
CA PRO A 323 1.47 7.92 -11.74
C PRO A 323 0.74 7.36 -12.97
N GLY A 324 0.06 8.22 -13.72
CA GLY A 324 -0.80 7.80 -14.84
C GLY A 324 -2.30 7.78 -14.51
N TYR A 325 -2.68 7.91 -13.24
CA TYR A 325 -4.08 8.13 -12.85
C TYR A 325 -4.73 9.26 -13.66
N SER A 326 -5.95 9.03 -14.11
CA SER A 326 -6.79 10.04 -14.75
C SER A 326 -8.06 10.24 -13.97
N LYS A 327 -8.25 11.46 -13.45
CA LYS A 327 -9.49 11.87 -12.81
C LYS A 327 -10.60 11.84 -13.86
N ARG A 328 -11.57 10.95 -13.66
CA ARG A 328 -12.73 10.74 -14.53
C ARG A 328 -13.96 10.47 -13.67
N PRO A 329 -15.19 10.69 -14.16
CA PRO A 329 -16.38 10.28 -13.42
C PRO A 329 -16.44 8.75 -13.32
N PRO A 330 -16.98 8.19 -12.23
CA PRO A 330 -17.33 6.77 -12.16
C PRO A 330 -18.28 6.33 -13.27
N ILE A 331 -18.28 5.03 -13.58
CA ILE A 331 -19.31 4.43 -14.42
C ILE A 331 -20.66 4.62 -13.70
N PRO A 332 -21.62 5.31 -14.31
CA PRO A 332 -22.89 5.61 -13.65
C PRO A 332 -23.72 4.35 -13.46
N TYR A 333 -24.54 4.34 -12.40
CA TYR A 333 -25.62 3.37 -12.24
C TYR A 333 -26.73 3.70 -13.23
N ASP A 334 -26.88 2.88 -14.27
CA ASP A 334 -27.86 3.04 -15.35
C ASP A 334 -28.46 1.67 -15.75
N PRO A 335 -29.45 1.17 -14.98
CA PRO A 335 -30.12 -0.09 -15.29
C PRO A 335 -30.76 -0.14 -16.68
N GLU A 336 -31.20 1.00 -17.20
CA GLU A 336 -31.83 1.06 -18.53
C GLU A 336 -30.80 0.91 -19.65
N ARG A 337 -29.61 1.50 -19.49
CA ARG A 337 -28.49 1.23 -20.40
C ARG A 337 -28.01 -0.21 -20.30
N SER A 338 -27.98 -0.78 -19.10
CA SER A 338 -27.67 -2.20 -18.92
C SER A 338 -28.63 -3.10 -19.72
N LYS A 339 -29.95 -2.92 -19.58
CA LYS A 339 -30.96 -3.65 -20.34
C LYS A 339 -30.81 -3.47 -21.87
N ARG A 340 -30.51 -2.25 -22.34
CA ARG A 340 -30.25 -1.98 -23.77
C ARG A 340 -29.04 -2.76 -24.28
N LEU A 341 -27.94 -2.80 -23.52
CA LEU A 341 -26.74 -3.57 -23.87
C LEU A 341 -27.01 -5.07 -23.87
N LEU A 342 -27.77 -5.60 -22.90
CA LEU A 342 -28.19 -7.00 -22.88
C LEU A 342 -29.04 -7.36 -24.11
N LYS A 343 -29.99 -6.50 -24.49
CA LYS A 343 -30.77 -6.68 -25.72
C LYS A 343 -29.88 -6.72 -26.97
N GLN A 344 -28.92 -5.80 -27.08
CA GLN A 344 -27.95 -5.80 -28.19
C GLN A 344 -27.05 -7.06 -28.18
N ALA A 345 -26.75 -7.60 -26.99
CA ALA A 345 -26.01 -8.83 -26.82
C ALA A 345 -26.82 -10.11 -27.13
N GLY A 346 -28.12 -9.99 -27.48
CA GLY A 346 -29.01 -11.12 -27.77
C GLY A 346 -29.84 -11.62 -26.58
N TYR A 347 -29.85 -10.87 -25.47
CA TYR A 347 -30.52 -11.24 -24.22
C TYR A 347 -31.56 -10.20 -23.77
N PRO A 348 -32.64 -9.96 -24.55
CA PRO A 348 -33.69 -9.03 -24.15
C PRO A 348 -34.32 -9.46 -22.83
N ASP A 349 -34.42 -8.52 -21.87
CA ASP A 349 -34.92 -8.76 -20.51
C ASP A 349 -34.20 -9.91 -19.78
N GLY A 350 -32.94 -10.18 -20.13
CA GLY A 350 -32.13 -11.28 -19.59
C GLY A 350 -32.51 -12.68 -20.10
N LYS A 351 -33.49 -12.80 -21.01
CA LYS A 351 -33.91 -14.10 -21.55
C LYS A 351 -32.76 -14.76 -22.30
N GLY A 352 -32.48 -16.02 -21.96
CA GLY A 352 -31.39 -16.81 -22.56
C GLY A 352 -30.03 -16.63 -21.88
N LEU A 353 -29.90 -15.75 -20.89
CA LEU A 353 -28.70 -15.73 -20.03
C LEU A 353 -28.73 -16.91 -19.07
N PRO A 354 -27.63 -17.66 -18.90
CA PRO A 354 -27.50 -18.59 -17.80
C PRO A 354 -27.41 -17.84 -16.47
N THR A 355 -27.76 -18.52 -15.37
CA THR A 355 -27.35 -18.06 -14.04
C THR A 355 -25.82 -18.05 -14.00
N LEU A 356 -25.24 -16.92 -13.57
CA LEU A 356 -23.79 -16.78 -13.41
C LEU A 356 -23.37 -17.09 -11.98
N GLU A 357 -22.17 -17.60 -11.79
CA GLU A 357 -21.57 -17.71 -10.46
C GLU A 357 -20.76 -16.45 -10.14
N LEU A 358 -20.96 -15.91 -8.94
CA LEU A 358 -20.10 -14.88 -8.33
C LEU A 358 -19.36 -15.47 -7.14
N ALA A 359 -18.09 -15.79 -7.38
CA ALA A 359 -17.19 -16.35 -6.37
C ALA A 359 -16.53 -15.25 -5.53
N PHE A 360 -16.39 -15.49 -4.22
CA PHE A 360 -15.72 -14.57 -3.31
C PHE A 360 -15.20 -15.31 -2.07
N ASN A 361 -14.20 -14.75 -1.42
CA ASN A 361 -13.63 -15.31 -0.20
C ASN A 361 -14.43 -14.94 1.05
N LYS A 362 -14.38 -15.82 2.06
CA LYS A 362 -15.08 -15.66 3.35
C LYS A 362 -14.68 -14.36 4.07
N ASN A 363 -15.64 -13.43 4.13
CA ASN A 363 -15.55 -12.16 4.87
C ASN A 363 -16.95 -11.52 4.89
N ALA A 364 -17.39 -11.02 6.05
CA ALA A 364 -18.75 -10.48 6.20
C ALA A 364 -19.02 -9.21 5.36
N THR A 365 -18.01 -8.38 5.12
CA THR A 365 -18.13 -7.20 4.25
C THR A 365 -18.18 -7.60 2.78
N HIS A 366 -17.37 -8.58 2.35
CA HIS A 366 -17.43 -9.07 0.97
C HIS A 366 -18.77 -9.72 0.65
N GLN A 367 -19.32 -10.48 1.59
CA GLN A 367 -20.66 -11.07 1.47
C GLN A 367 -21.73 -10.00 1.21
N ARG A 368 -21.80 -8.97 2.07
CA ARG A 368 -22.77 -7.87 1.91
C ARG A 368 -22.61 -7.13 0.57
N ILE A 369 -21.38 -6.92 0.11
CA ILE A 369 -21.13 -6.30 -1.21
C ILE A 369 -21.63 -7.21 -2.33
N CYS A 370 -21.35 -8.51 -2.28
CA CYS A 370 -21.76 -9.45 -3.32
C CYS A 370 -23.28 -9.64 -3.35
N GLU A 371 -23.97 -9.63 -2.19
CA GLU A 371 -25.43 -9.61 -2.10
C GLU A 371 -26.05 -8.34 -2.73
N ALA A 372 -25.44 -7.18 -2.50
CA ALA A 372 -25.85 -5.93 -3.16
C ALA A 372 -25.66 -5.99 -4.68
N VAL A 373 -24.52 -6.49 -5.16
CA VAL A 373 -24.25 -6.71 -6.59
C VAL A 373 -25.25 -7.71 -7.18
N GLN A 374 -25.53 -8.83 -6.52
CA GLN A 374 -26.52 -9.81 -6.95
C GLN A 374 -27.92 -9.18 -7.07
N SER A 375 -28.34 -8.39 -6.08
CA SER A 375 -29.62 -7.68 -6.09
C SER A 375 -29.73 -6.69 -7.25
N ASP A 376 -28.66 -5.92 -7.51
CA ASP A 376 -28.60 -4.98 -8.61
C ASP A 376 -28.63 -5.65 -9.99
N LEU A 377 -27.89 -6.75 -10.16
CA LEU A 377 -27.90 -7.54 -11.40
C LEU A 377 -29.27 -8.19 -11.66
N LYS A 378 -29.95 -8.65 -10.62
CA LYS A 378 -31.30 -9.21 -10.74
C LYS A 378 -32.32 -8.20 -11.30
N LYS A 379 -32.20 -6.91 -10.97
CA LYS A 379 -33.09 -5.84 -11.48
C LYS A 379 -33.01 -5.65 -13.00
N VAL A 380 -31.91 -6.07 -13.63
CA VAL A 380 -31.72 -5.99 -15.09
C VAL A 380 -31.84 -7.36 -15.79
N GLY A 381 -32.26 -8.40 -15.05
CA GLY A 381 -32.48 -9.75 -15.60
C GLY A 381 -31.25 -10.66 -15.58
N ILE A 382 -30.16 -10.27 -14.91
CA ILE A 382 -28.98 -11.13 -14.75
C ILE A 382 -29.11 -11.89 -13.42
N ASN A 383 -29.30 -13.20 -13.49
CA ASN A 383 -29.34 -14.05 -12.29
C ASN A 383 -27.91 -14.45 -11.89
N VAL A 384 -27.61 -14.36 -10.60
CA VAL A 384 -26.30 -14.70 -10.05
C VAL A 384 -26.47 -15.60 -8.83
N GLU A 385 -25.66 -16.65 -8.72
CA GLU A 385 -25.48 -17.48 -7.52
C GLU A 385 -24.18 -17.08 -6.80
N LEU A 386 -24.24 -16.96 -5.48
CA LEU A 386 -23.13 -16.51 -4.64
C LEU A 386 -22.32 -17.72 -4.14
N MET A 387 -21.04 -17.78 -4.52
CA MET A 387 -20.14 -18.89 -4.19
C MET A 387 -19.07 -18.44 -3.19
N GLN A 388 -19.34 -18.61 -1.90
CA GLN A 388 -18.37 -18.29 -0.84
C GLN A 388 -17.38 -19.44 -0.65
N MET A 389 -16.09 -19.13 -0.55
CA MET A 389 -15.01 -20.12 -0.38
C MET A 389 -13.94 -19.64 0.61
N ASP A 390 -13.12 -20.57 1.11
CA ASP A 390 -11.91 -20.24 1.86
C ASP A 390 -10.83 -19.68 0.92
N TRP A 391 -9.98 -18.77 1.43
CA TRP A 391 -9.10 -17.93 0.61
C TRP A 391 -8.16 -18.71 -0.33
N ALA A 392 -7.48 -19.74 0.18
CA ALA A 392 -6.52 -20.51 -0.63
C ALA A 392 -7.21 -21.25 -1.79
N GLN A 393 -8.34 -21.92 -1.49
CA GLN A 393 -9.14 -22.60 -2.51
C GLN A 393 -9.73 -21.61 -3.51
N TYR A 394 -10.20 -20.47 -3.03
CA TYR A 394 -10.76 -19.41 -3.85
C TYR A 394 -9.75 -18.86 -4.86
N LEU A 395 -8.54 -18.50 -4.40
CA LEU A 395 -7.47 -18.00 -5.28
C LEU A 395 -7.11 -19.03 -6.34
N GLU A 396 -6.93 -20.29 -5.95
CA GLU A 396 -6.60 -21.36 -6.90
C GLU A 396 -7.65 -21.49 -8.02
N LYS A 397 -8.94 -21.35 -7.70
CA LYS A 397 -10.00 -21.36 -8.72
C LYS A 397 -9.96 -20.14 -9.64
N VAL A 398 -9.64 -18.96 -9.11
CA VAL A 398 -9.45 -17.76 -9.94
C VAL A 398 -8.24 -17.95 -10.87
N ASP A 399 -7.12 -18.44 -10.34
CA ASP A 399 -5.88 -18.66 -11.09
C ASP A 399 -6.02 -19.72 -12.19
N ARG A 400 -6.85 -20.73 -11.98
CA ARG A 400 -7.18 -21.75 -12.99
C ARG A 400 -8.26 -21.30 -13.98
N GLY A 401 -8.84 -20.12 -13.80
CA GLY A 401 -9.91 -19.61 -14.65
C GLY A 401 -11.20 -20.41 -14.52
N GLU A 402 -11.45 -21.00 -13.35
CA GLU A 402 -12.65 -21.80 -13.08
C GLU A 402 -13.85 -20.92 -12.72
N THR A 403 -13.63 -19.68 -12.27
CA THR A 403 -14.70 -18.73 -11.91
C THR A 403 -15.26 -17.98 -13.13
N GLN A 404 -16.52 -17.55 -13.03
CA GLN A 404 -17.15 -16.65 -14.02
C GLN A 404 -17.01 -15.18 -13.58
N LEU A 405 -17.76 -14.79 -12.54
CA LEU A 405 -17.58 -13.53 -11.83
C LEU A 405 -16.79 -13.83 -10.55
N PHE A 406 -15.86 -12.95 -10.18
CA PHE A 406 -15.07 -13.14 -8.98
C PHE A 406 -14.76 -11.82 -8.29
N ARG A 407 -14.81 -11.78 -6.96
CA ARG A 407 -14.48 -10.60 -6.16
C ARG A 407 -12.99 -10.58 -5.81
N LEU A 408 -12.28 -9.51 -6.13
CA LEU A 408 -10.91 -9.34 -5.63
C LEU A 408 -10.66 -7.89 -5.22
N GLY A 409 -9.57 -7.71 -4.47
CA GLY A 409 -8.97 -6.42 -4.20
C GLY A 409 -7.49 -6.50 -4.51
N TRP A 410 -6.91 -5.39 -4.96
CA TRP A 410 -5.48 -5.25 -5.18
C TRP A 410 -4.99 -4.00 -4.46
N ILE A 411 -3.97 -4.14 -3.63
CA ILE A 411 -3.18 -3.04 -3.08
C ILE A 411 -1.82 -3.10 -3.79
N ALA A 412 -1.29 -1.94 -4.17
CA ALA A 412 -0.05 -1.88 -4.92
C ALA A 412 1.12 -2.50 -4.15
N ASP A 413 1.92 -3.34 -4.80
CA ASP A 413 3.22 -3.78 -4.26
C ASP A 413 4.25 -2.65 -4.32
N TYR A 414 4.13 -1.79 -5.33
CA TYR A 414 4.94 -0.60 -5.56
C TYR A 414 4.11 0.47 -6.31
N PRO A 415 4.35 1.78 -6.09
CA PRO A 415 3.47 2.86 -6.52
C PRO A 415 3.60 3.19 -8.00
N ASP A 416 3.24 2.25 -8.87
CA ASP A 416 3.38 2.35 -10.31
C ASP A 416 2.18 1.74 -11.05
N ALA A 417 1.78 2.35 -12.17
CA ALA A 417 0.67 1.86 -13.00
C ALA A 417 0.92 0.46 -13.60
N ASP A 418 2.18 0.07 -13.74
CA ASP A 418 2.56 -1.28 -14.18
C ASP A 418 1.96 -2.38 -13.28
N ASN A 419 2.02 -2.19 -11.96
CA ASN A 419 1.56 -3.15 -10.95
C ASN A 419 0.04 -3.39 -11.01
N PHE A 420 -0.70 -2.52 -11.70
CA PHE A 420 -2.12 -2.70 -11.98
C PHE A 420 -2.36 -3.16 -13.42
N LEU A 421 -1.89 -2.38 -14.41
CA LEU A 421 -2.32 -2.58 -15.80
C LEU A 421 -1.54 -3.67 -16.53
N TRP A 422 -0.23 -3.79 -16.28
CA TRP A 422 0.55 -4.86 -16.89
C TRP A 422 0.38 -6.16 -16.11
N VAL A 423 0.60 -6.13 -14.79
CA VAL A 423 0.52 -7.33 -13.94
C VAL A 423 -0.87 -7.97 -14.00
N LEU A 424 -1.95 -7.20 -13.89
CA LEU A 424 -3.29 -7.76 -13.70
C LEU A 424 -4.13 -7.83 -14.97
N LEU A 425 -3.72 -7.18 -16.06
CA LEU A 425 -4.55 -7.00 -17.26
C LEU A 425 -3.80 -7.17 -18.59
N ASN A 426 -2.50 -7.47 -18.59
CA ASN A 426 -1.79 -7.93 -19.80
C ASN A 426 -2.04 -9.43 -20.03
N SER A 427 -2.15 -9.85 -21.28
CA SER A 427 -2.47 -11.25 -21.62
C SER A 427 -1.34 -12.24 -21.34
N LYS A 428 -0.10 -11.77 -21.16
CA LYS A 428 1.04 -12.62 -20.75
C LYS A 428 0.94 -13.11 -19.30
N ASN A 429 0.09 -12.49 -18.49
CA ASN A 429 0.01 -12.73 -17.06
C ASN A 429 -1.24 -13.51 -16.64
N TRP A 430 -1.85 -14.31 -17.52
CA TRP A 430 -3.06 -15.08 -17.18
C TRP A 430 -2.88 -15.99 -15.97
N GLY A 431 -3.95 -16.10 -15.17
CA GLY A 431 -4.00 -16.97 -14.00
C GLY A 431 -3.05 -16.52 -12.89
N PRO A 432 -2.19 -17.40 -12.35
CA PRO A 432 -1.37 -17.13 -11.16
C PRO A 432 -0.31 -16.03 -11.38
N ALA A 433 -0.07 -15.61 -12.62
CA ALA A 433 0.80 -14.47 -12.93
C ALA A 433 0.13 -13.10 -12.71
N GLY A 434 -1.19 -13.05 -12.46
CA GLY A 434 -1.92 -11.86 -11.98
C GLY A 434 -3.25 -11.56 -12.68
N ASN A 435 -3.38 -11.87 -13.97
CA ASN A 435 -4.58 -11.61 -14.77
C ASN A 435 -5.61 -12.73 -14.60
N GLY A 436 -6.31 -12.71 -13.47
CA GLY A 436 -7.41 -13.63 -13.17
C GLY A 436 -8.66 -13.44 -14.03
N ALA A 437 -8.76 -12.35 -14.80
CA ALA A 437 -9.86 -12.11 -15.74
C ALA A 437 -9.66 -12.83 -17.08
N PHE A 438 -8.47 -13.40 -17.32
CA PHE A 438 -8.08 -13.98 -18.62
C PHE A 438 -8.37 -12.99 -19.77
N TYR A 439 -8.18 -11.70 -19.49
CA TYR A 439 -8.41 -10.63 -20.45
C TYR A 439 -7.27 -10.59 -21.46
N LYS A 440 -7.61 -10.31 -22.72
CA LYS A 440 -6.64 -10.18 -23.81
C LYS A 440 -7.09 -9.12 -24.79
N ASN A 441 -6.23 -8.14 -25.00
CA ASN A 441 -6.38 -7.13 -26.05
C ASN A 441 -4.97 -6.78 -26.57
N PRO A 442 -4.64 -7.06 -27.84
CA PRO A 442 -3.30 -6.83 -28.38
C PRO A 442 -2.80 -5.39 -28.26
N THR A 443 -3.71 -4.40 -28.35
CA THR A 443 -3.35 -2.99 -28.19
C THR A 443 -3.02 -2.65 -26.74
N VAL A 444 -3.75 -3.22 -25.78
CA VAL A 444 -3.42 -3.07 -24.35
C VAL A 444 -2.07 -3.72 -24.04
N ASP A 445 -1.83 -4.91 -24.59
CA ASP A 445 -0.57 -5.63 -24.40
C ASP A 445 0.61 -4.81 -24.93
N GLU A 446 0.52 -4.28 -26.16
CA GLU A 446 1.56 -3.43 -26.76
C GLU A 446 1.82 -2.16 -25.94
N LEU A 447 0.75 -1.45 -25.54
CA LEU A 447 0.86 -0.21 -24.77
C LEU A 447 1.52 -0.45 -23.41
N THR A 448 1.11 -1.51 -22.70
CA THR A 448 1.63 -1.83 -21.37
C THR A 448 3.05 -2.40 -21.42
N ASP A 449 3.36 -3.28 -22.39
CA ASP A 449 4.72 -3.79 -22.62
C ASP A 449 5.70 -2.68 -22.99
N LYS A 450 5.27 -1.69 -23.76
CA LYS A 450 6.10 -0.51 -24.06
C LYS A 450 6.27 0.36 -22.82
N ALA A 451 5.18 0.69 -22.14
CA ALA A 451 5.21 1.58 -20.99
C ALA A 451 6.09 1.04 -19.84
N LYS A 452 6.11 -0.28 -19.61
CA LYS A 452 6.89 -0.88 -18.52
C LYS A 452 8.40 -0.73 -18.65
N THR A 453 8.90 -0.57 -19.88
CA THR A 453 10.34 -0.40 -20.18
C THR A 453 10.78 1.06 -20.20
N MET A 454 9.84 2.00 -20.30
CA MET A 454 10.12 3.44 -20.38
C MET A 454 10.46 4.01 -19.01
N VAL A 455 11.35 5.00 -18.98
CA VAL A 455 11.60 5.82 -17.79
C VAL A 455 10.29 6.51 -17.33
N PRO A 456 10.00 6.60 -16.01
CA PRO A 456 8.83 7.31 -15.50
C PRO A 456 8.75 8.75 -16.02
N GLY A 457 7.57 9.14 -16.51
CA GLY A 457 7.34 10.46 -17.08
C GLY A 457 6.06 10.58 -17.89
N ALA A 458 5.80 11.77 -18.44
CA ALA A 458 4.55 12.09 -19.10
C ALA A 458 4.24 11.19 -20.32
N ALA A 459 5.26 10.88 -21.12
CA ALA A 459 5.09 10.02 -22.30
C ALA A 459 4.66 8.59 -21.91
N ARG A 460 5.28 8.02 -20.88
CA ARG A 460 4.91 6.72 -20.31
C ARG A 460 3.50 6.74 -19.73
N ASN A 461 3.19 7.76 -18.94
CA ASN A 461 1.87 7.92 -18.32
C ASN A 461 0.75 8.02 -19.38
N SER A 462 1.01 8.64 -20.53
CA SER A 462 0.06 8.70 -21.65
C SER A 462 -0.28 7.30 -22.21
N LEU A 463 0.69 6.39 -22.28
CA LEU A 463 0.45 5.02 -22.72
C LEU A 463 -0.45 4.26 -21.74
N TYR A 464 -0.18 4.35 -20.44
CA TYR A 464 -1.04 3.74 -19.42
C TYR A 464 -2.45 4.31 -19.42
N LYS A 465 -2.61 5.63 -19.59
CA LYS A 465 -3.95 6.26 -19.71
C LYS A 465 -4.75 5.72 -20.89
N ARG A 466 -4.09 5.52 -22.03
CA ARG A 466 -4.70 4.93 -23.23
C ARG A 466 -5.07 3.46 -23.01
N ALA A 467 -4.17 2.69 -22.41
CA ALA A 467 -4.43 1.28 -22.07
C ALA A 467 -5.63 1.16 -21.12
N GLU A 468 -5.65 1.96 -20.03
CA GLU A 468 -6.76 1.96 -19.08
C GLU A 468 -8.10 2.35 -19.73
N ALA A 469 -8.10 3.32 -20.66
CA ALA A 469 -9.32 3.69 -21.38
C ALA A 469 -9.89 2.52 -22.21
N ILE A 470 -9.03 1.76 -22.89
CA ILE A 470 -9.42 0.56 -23.66
C ILE A 470 -9.94 -0.53 -22.70
N ILE A 471 -9.23 -0.76 -21.59
CA ILE A 471 -9.62 -1.74 -20.57
C ILE A 471 -11.01 -1.40 -20.01
N LEU A 472 -11.26 -0.14 -19.63
CA LEU A 472 -12.56 0.26 -19.08
C LEU A 472 -13.69 0.10 -20.09
N ASP A 473 -13.42 0.35 -21.38
CA ASP A 473 -14.39 0.10 -22.44
C ASP A 473 -14.63 -1.42 -22.62
N ASP A 474 -13.58 -2.23 -22.67
CA ASP A 474 -13.66 -3.69 -22.76
C ASP A 474 -14.27 -4.36 -21.51
N ALA A 475 -14.27 -3.66 -20.38
CA ALA A 475 -14.89 -4.05 -19.13
C ALA A 475 -14.50 -5.46 -18.62
N PRO A 476 -13.22 -5.85 -18.54
CA PRO A 476 -12.85 -7.13 -17.92
C PRO A 476 -13.14 -7.11 -16.41
N TRP A 477 -13.16 -5.93 -15.79
CA TRP A 477 -13.53 -5.70 -14.40
C TRP A 477 -14.73 -4.76 -14.29
N ALA A 478 -15.43 -4.85 -13.15
CA ALA A 478 -16.30 -3.82 -12.62
C ALA A 478 -15.66 -3.25 -11.33
N PRO A 479 -14.88 -2.17 -11.42
CA PRO A 479 -14.29 -1.52 -10.25
C PRO A 479 -15.39 -0.97 -9.35
N ILE A 480 -15.34 -1.22 -8.04
CA ILE A 480 -16.38 -0.80 -7.08
C ILE A 480 -15.91 0.44 -6.32
N TYR A 481 -14.78 0.34 -5.63
CA TYR A 481 -14.20 1.44 -4.86
C TYR A 481 -12.67 1.41 -4.87
N PHE A 482 -12.06 2.57 -4.67
CA PHE A 482 -10.66 2.70 -4.27
C PHE A 482 -10.57 2.71 -2.74
N TYR A 483 -9.53 2.06 -2.22
CA TYR A 483 -9.29 1.98 -0.79
C TYR A 483 -8.87 3.34 -0.22
N ILE A 484 -9.13 3.53 1.07
CA ILE A 484 -8.67 4.67 1.84
C ILE A 484 -8.02 4.13 3.09
N SER A 485 -6.75 4.49 3.28
CA SER A 485 -6.01 4.21 4.50
C SER A 485 -6.28 5.29 5.55
N ARG A 486 -6.32 4.89 6.82
CA ARG A 486 -6.54 5.78 7.96
C ARG A 486 -5.55 5.49 9.06
N ALA A 487 -5.21 6.50 9.85
CA ALA A 487 -4.64 6.30 11.16
C ALA A 487 -5.29 7.27 12.12
N ILE A 488 -5.58 6.83 13.34
CA ILE A 488 -5.96 7.72 14.44
C ILE A 488 -4.77 7.83 15.38
N VAL A 489 -4.44 9.06 15.80
CA VAL A 489 -3.28 9.34 16.66
C VAL A 489 -3.71 10.07 17.93
N GLN A 490 -2.93 9.98 19.00
CA GLN A 490 -3.15 10.83 20.17
C GLN A 490 -2.86 12.30 19.84
N PRO A 491 -3.56 13.27 20.45
CA PRO A 491 -3.31 14.70 20.24
C PRO A 491 -1.86 15.16 20.51
N TYR A 492 -1.16 14.46 21.40
CA TYR A 492 0.24 14.74 21.74
C TYR A 492 1.25 14.05 20.81
N VAL A 493 0.81 13.17 19.90
CA VAL A 493 1.69 12.55 18.90
C VAL A 493 1.86 13.54 17.75
N LYS A 494 3.12 13.87 17.45
CA LYS A 494 3.48 14.88 16.45
C LYS A 494 4.31 14.23 15.34
N ASP A 495 4.24 14.82 14.14
CA ASP A 495 4.95 14.39 12.93
C ASP A 495 4.67 12.93 12.50
N PHE A 496 3.54 12.36 12.93
CA PHE A 496 3.05 11.10 12.39
C PHE A 496 2.40 11.35 11.03
N ASP A 497 2.95 10.75 9.99
CA ASP A 497 2.37 10.73 8.65
C ASP A 497 2.78 9.45 7.90
N PHE A 498 2.02 9.08 6.88
CA PHE A 498 2.24 7.87 6.09
C PHE A 498 2.00 8.10 4.59
N SER A 499 2.53 7.24 3.72
CA SER A 499 2.37 7.38 2.26
C SER A 499 1.07 6.75 1.75
N GLY A 500 0.75 6.95 0.47
CA GLY A 500 -0.39 6.26 -0.18
C GLY A 500 -0.29 4.72 -0.22
N MET A 501 0.83 4.13 0.20
CA MET A 501 0.97 2.67 0.38
C MET A 501 0.30 2.16 1.65
N GLY A 502 0.00 3.03 2.62
CA GLY A 502 -0.71 2.69 3.85
C GLY A 502 0.05 3.08 5.14
N PRO A 503 -0.59 3.00 6.32
CA PRO A 503 -0.05 3.54 7.57
C PRO A 503 1.18 2.81 8.08
N PHE A 504 1.35 1.52 7.75
CA PHE A 504 2.59 0.76 7.98
C PHE A 504 3.85 1.40 7.36
N THR A 505 3.72 2.36 6.45
CA THR A 505 4.84 3.13 5.88
C THR A 505 5.26 4.36 6.71
N ALA A 506 4.59 4.63 7.84
CA ALA A 506 4.90 5.75 8.70
C ALA A 506 6.37 5.73 9.17
N LYS A 507 7.03 6.89 9.10
CA LYS A 507 8.42 7.08 9.51
C LYS A 507 8.50 7.31 11.01
N LEU A 508 8.41 6.22 11.80
CA LEU A 508 8.33 6.29 13.26
C LEU A 508 9.54 6.98 13.90
N GLU A 509 10.68 7.02 13.22
CA GLU A 509 11.88 7.75 13.66
C GLU A 509 11.72 9.28 13.66
N LYS A 510 10.73 9.80 12.92
CA LYS A 510 10.41 11.23 12.88
C LYS A 510 9.35 11.65 13.90
N VAL A 511 8.62 10.68 14.45
CA VAL A 511 7.51 10.90 15.38
C VAL A 511 8.04 11.25 16.76
N TRP A 512 7.44 12.26 17.40
CA TRP A 512 7.79 12.68 18.76
C TRP A 512 6.54 12.90 19.61
N LEU A 513 6.72 12.88 20.94
CA LEU A 513 5.63 12.95 21.91
C LEU A 513 5.69 14.27 22.68
N ASP A 514 4.64 15.09 22.54
CA ASP A 514 4.48 16.34 23.27
C ASP A 514 3.75 16.12 24.60
N LYS A 515 4.37 15.31 25.47
CA LYS A 515 3.91 15.06 26.85
C LYS A 515 4.50 16.04 27.84
#